data_AF-A0AB37SYR9-F1
#
_entry.id   AF-A0AB37SYR9-F1
#
_cell.length_a   1.000
_cell.length_b   1.000
_cell.length_c   1.000
_cell.angle_alpha   90.00
_cell.angle_beta   90.00
_cell.angle_gamma   90.00
#
_symmetry.space_group_name_H-M   'P 1'
#
loop_
_entity.id
_entity.type
_entity.pdbx_description
1 polymer ?
#
loop_
_entity_poly.entity_id
_entity_poly.type
_entity_poly.pdbx_seq_one_letter_code
_entity_poly.pdbx_strand_id
1 'polypeptide(L)'
;MDGFCGSLIDFAKIGDFTMPDFEQDDVASARRVMDEAFGVFAPGFDNAVTGLRKLGQAPSAEADAARKSIVDALTPIRDEVLAAKAALDAAPKDDKRAVAAAAAAFRQIGSDINDMPDPFQQLETNASLKALAAQAPNCKKLPS
;
A
#
# COMPACT_ATOMS: atom_id res chain seq x y z
N MET A 1 18.34 -5.87 3.85
CA MET A 1 17.05 -6.58 3.89
C MET A 1 16.20 -6.21 5.09
N ASP A 2 16.74 -6.04 6.29
CA ASP A 2 15.89 -5.69 7.45
C ASP A 2 15.09 -4.39 7.27
N GLY A 3 15.75 -3.28 6.87
CA GLY A 3 15.04 -2.04 6.56
C GLY A 3 14.09 -2.15 5.34
N PHE A 4 14.41 -3.04 4.39
CA PHE A 4 13.55 -3.32 3.24
C PHE A 4 12.22 -3.93 3.69
N CYS A 5 12.26 -5.02 4.46
CA CYS A 5 11.05 -5.65 4.99
C CYS A 5 10.33 -4.75 5.99
N GLY A 6 11.08 -4.00 6.80
CA GLY A 6 10.52 -3.02 7.72
C GLY A 6 9.67 -1.95 7.03
N SER A 7 10.07 -1.53 5.82
CA SER A 7 9.32 -0.54 5.03
C SER A 7 7.99 -1.11 4.52
N LEU A 8 7.84 -2.43 4.42
CA LEU A 8 6.66 -3.11 3.88
C LEU A 8 5.65 -3.53 4.95
N ILE A 9 5.93 -3.32 6.24
CA ILE A 9 5.07 -3.82 7.34
C ILE A 9 3.67 -3.20 7.30
N ASP A 10 3.58 -1.87 7.13
CA ASP A 10 2.27 -1.21 7.07
C ASP A 10 1.53 -1.51 5.77
N PHE A 11 2.27 -1.70 4.68
CA PHE A 11 1.71 -2.15 3.41
C PHE A 11 1.10 -3.55 3.54
N ALA A 12 1.76 -4.47 4.24
CA ALA A 12 1.25 -5.82 4.45
C ALA A 12 -0.11 -5.85 5.18
N LYS A 13 -0.39 -4.88 6.06
CA LYS A 13 -1.68 -4.77 6.76
C LYS A 13 -2.86 -4.47 5.82
N ILE A 14 -2.60 -4.00 4.60
CA ILE A 14 -3.63 -3.79 3.58
C ILE A 14 -4.31 -5.12 3.23
N GLY A 15 -3.55 -6.22 3.19
CA GLY A 15 -4.10 -7.55 2.90
C GLY A 15 -5.11 -8.04 3.93
N ASP A 16 -5.02 -7.56 5.17
CA ASP A 16 -5.94 -7.89 6.26
C ASP A 16 -7.14 -6.93 6.33
N PHE A 17 -7.15 -5.86 5.52
CA PHE A 17 -8.20 -4.86 5.56
C PHE A 17 -9.51 -5.43 5.00
N THR A 18 -10.52 -5.49 5.86
CA THR A 18 -11.89 -5.78 5.46
C THR A 18 -12.69 -4.48 5.47
N MET A 19 -13.35 -4.17 4.37
CA MET A 19 -14.18 -2.97 4.28
C MET A 19 -15.37 -3.10 5.27
N PRO A 20 -15.56 -2.14 6.18
CA PRO A 20 -16.73 -2.14 7.05
C PRO A 20 -18.04 -2.03 6.25
N ASP A 21 -19.10 -2.64 6.78
CA ASP A 21 -20.45 -2.44 6.26
C ASP A 21 -20.88 -0.97 6.43
N PHE A 22 -21.72 -0.49 5.51
CA PHE A 22 -22.36 0.81 5.61
C PHE A 22 -23.82 0.75 5.19
N GLU A 23 -24.64 1.58 5.82
CA GLU A 23 -26.05 1.74 5.46
C GLU A 23 -26.16 2.42 4.09
N GLN A 24 -26.92 1.80 3.18
CA GLN A 24 -27.30 2.45 1.93
C GLN A 24 -28.10 3.72 2.26
N ASP A 25 -27.76 4.81 1.58
CA ASP A 25 -28.31 6.18 1.76
C ASP A 25 -27.79 7.01 2.94
N ASP A 26 -26.88 6.49 3.78
CA ASP A 26 -26.19 7.29 4.80
C ASP A 26 -24.81 7.78 4.32
N VAL A 27 -24.74 9.07 3.95
CA VAL A 27 -23.52 9.75 3.50
C VAL A 27 -22.45 9.78 4.58
N ALA A 28 -22.84 9.99 5.84
CA ALA A 28 -21.90 10.09 6.94
C ALA A 28 -21.28 8.72 7.23
N SER A 29 -22.09 7.66 7.18
CA SER A 29 -21.61 6.28 7.28
C SER A 29 -20.68 5.92 6.12
N ALA A 30 -21.09 6.18 4.87
CA ALA A 30 -20.26 5.92 3.70
C ALA A 30 -18.93 6.71 3.73
N ARG A 31 -18.95 7.98 4.17
CA ARG A 31 -17.73 8.78 4.34
C ARG A 31 -16.81 8.19 5.40
N ARG A 32 -17.34 7.72 6.53
CA ARG A 32 -16.56 7.06 7.58
C ARG A 32 -15.85 5.82 7.03
N VAL A 33 -16.54 4.98 6.28
CA VAL A 33 -15.94 3.79 5.66
C VAL A 33 -14.79 4.15 4.71
N MET A 34 -14.95 5.20 3.91
CA MET A 34 -13.86 5.69 3.04
C MET A 34 -12.70 6.29 3.84
N ASP A 35 -12.98 7.05 4.90
CA ASP A 35 -11.94 7.59 5.80
C ASP A 35 -11.13 6.45 6.45
N GLU A 36 -11.79 5.37 6.89
CA GLU A 36 -11.15 4.18 7.47
C GLU A 36 -10.31 3.43 6.43
N ALA A 37 -10.84 3.21 5.24
CA ALA A 37 -10.12 2.56 4.14
C ALA A 37 -8.85 3.34 3.77
N PHE A 38 -8.97 4.65 3.53
CA PHE A 38 -7.81 5.48 3.25
C PHE A 38 -6.89 5.67 4.46
N GLY A 39 -7.41 5.53 5.68
CA GLY A 39 -6.62 5.50 6.91
C GLY A 39 -5.65 4.31 7.00
N VAL A 40 -5.94 3.20 6.31
CA VAL A 40 -5.05 2.04 6.20
C VAL A 40 -4.19 2.11 4.94
N PHE A 41 -4.80 2.40 3.79
CA PHE A 41 -4.11 2.35 2.50
C PHE A 41 -3.07 3.47 2.35
N ALA A 42 -3.41 4.71 2.72
CA ALA A 42 -2.50 5.84 2.56
C ALA A 42 -1.16 5.64 3.30
N PRO A 43 -1.13 5.36 4.62
CA PRO A 43 0.14 5.09 5.29
C PRO A 43 0.81 3.80 4.81
N GLY A 44 0.04 2.76 4.44
CA GLY A 44 0.62 1.51 3.93
C GLY A 44 1.46 1.72 2.66
N PHE A 45 0.87 2.37 1.65
CA PHE A 45 1.58 2.70 0.41
C PHE A 45 2.68 3.76 0.61
N ASP A 46 2.43 4.79 1.42
CA ASP A 46 3.40 5.87 1.62
C ASP A 46 4.64 5.39 2.39
N ASN A 47 4.47 4.61 3.45
CA ASN A 47 5.58 4.06 4.22
C ASN A 47 6.39 3.05 3.39
N ALA A 48 5.74 2.25 2.55
CA ALA A 48 6.44 1.36 1.62
C ALA A 48 7.34 2.13 0.65
N VAL A 49 6.77 3.07 -0.11
CA VAL A 49 7.52 3.79 -1.14
C VAL A 49 8.59 4.68 -0.52
N THR A 50 8.25 5.46 0.50
CA THR A 50 9.19 6.39 1.13
C THR A 50 10.25 5.65 1.94
N GLY A 51 9.88 4.58 2.64
CA GLY A 51 10.79 3.73 3.40
C GLY A 51 11.82 3.07 2.48
N LEU A 52 11.37 2.42 1.41
CA LEU A 52 12.26 1.78 0.43
C LEU A 52 13.22 2.79 -0.22
N ARG A 53 12.74 3.98 -0.61
CA ARG A 53 13.58 5.04 -1.21
C ARG A 53 14.65 5.59 -0.25
N LYS A 54 14.39 5.58 1.06
CA LYS A 54 15.30 6.11 2.09
C LYS A 54 16.34 5.10 2.56
N LEU A 55 16.25 3.85 2.12
CA LEU A 55 17.25 2.84 2.48
C LEU A 55 18.62 3.22 1.93
N GLY A 56 19.66 2.97 2.73
CA GLY A 56 21.04 3.09 2.29
C GLY A 56 21.40 2.08 1.20
N GLN A 57 22.70 1.87 1.01
CA GLN A 57 23.20 0.91 0.02
C GLN A 57 22.58 -0.48 0.21
N ALA A 58 22.11 -1.07 -0.88
CA ALA A 58 21.56 -2.41 -0.88
C ALA A 58 22.66 -3.45 -0.62
N PRO A 59 22.35 -4.59 0.03
CA PRO A 59 23.32 -5.64 0.34
C PRO A 59 23.83 -6.39 -0.90
N SER A 60 23.13 -6.29 -2.04
CA SER A 60 23.55 -6.83 -3.33
C SER A 60 22.87 -6.07 -4.48
N ALA A 61 23.30 -6.32 -5.71
CA ALA A 61 22.69 -5.73 -6.90
C ALA A 61 21.26 -6.23 -7.12
N GLU A 62 20.98 -7.50 -6.81
CA GLU A 62 19.65 -8.09 -6.90
C GLU A 62 18.69 -7.43 -5.89
N ALA A 63 19.18 -7.13 -4.67
CA ALA A 63 18.37 -6.45 -3.66
C ALA A 63 18.06 -5.01 -4.06
N ASP A 64 18.99 -4.34 -4.73
CA ASP A 64 18.77 -3.01 -5.29
C ASP A 64 17.73 -3.04 -6.43
N ALA A 65 17.86 -3.99 -7.35
CA ALA A 65 16.94 -4.17 -8.46
C ALA A 65 15.51 -4.48 -7.98
N ALA A 66 15.36 -5.41 -7.02
CA ALA A 66 14.06 -5.73 -6.43
C ALA A 66 13.43 -4.51 -5.75
N ARG A 67 14.22 -3.75 -4.96
CA ARG A 67 13.79 -2.50 -4.34
C ARG A 67 13.29 -1.49 -5.37
N LYS A 68 14.07 -1.26 -6.44
CA LYS A 68 13.69 -0.33 -7.49
C LYS A 68 12.39 -0.76 -8.16
N SER A 69 12.27 -2.04 -8.52
CA SER A 69 11.06 -2.60 -9.14
C SER A 69 9.82 -2.39 -8.29
N ILE A 70 9.89 -2.67 -6.97
CA ILE A 70 8.76 -2.49 -6.05
C ILE A 70 8.42 -1.00 -5.89
N VAL A 71 9.42 -0.13 -5.77
CA VAL A 71 9.18 1.32 -5.70
C VAL A 71 8.48 1.82 -6.96
N ASP A 72 8.95 1.41 -8.13
CA ASP A 72 8.39 1.83 -9.41
C ASP A 72 6.95 1.33 -9.57
N ALA A 73 6.67 0.09 -9.15
CA ALA A 73 5.34 -0.51 -9.18
C ALA A 73 4.37 0.18 -8.19
N LEU A 74 4.76 0.38 -6.93
CA LEU A 74 3.87 0.92 -5.90
C LEU A 74 3.66 2.44 -5.96
N THR A 75 4.57 3.18 -6.59
CA THR A 75 4.51 4.65 -6.69
C THR A 75 3.20 5.18 -7.30
N PRO A 76 2.73 4.72 -8.47
CA PRO A 76 1.50 5.24 -9.07
C PRO A 76 0.27 5.01 -8.17
N ILE A 77 0.15 3.81 -7.58
CA ILE A 77 -0.96 3.48 -6.69
C ILE A 77 -0.91 4.34 -5.42
N ARG A 78 0.28 4.52 -4.83
CA ARG A 78 0.49 5.45 -3.70
C ARG A 78 -0.02 6.84 -4.04
N ASP A 79 0.36 7.37 -5.20
CA ASP A 79 -0.02 8.72 -5.63
C ASP A 79 -1.54 8.84 -5.77
N GLU A 80 -2.22 7.84 -6.33
CA GLU A 80 -3.68 7.80 -6.45
C GLU A 80 -4.38 7.72 -5.10
N VAL A 81 -3.94 6.82 -4.21
CA VAL A 81 -4.47 6.68 -2.85
C VAL A 81 -4.38 8.01 -2.08
N LEU A 82 -3.21 8.66 -2.14
CA LEU A 82 -2.98 9.94 -1.45
C LEU A 82 -3.85 11.06 -2.04
N ALA A 83 -3.98 11.11 -3.37
CA ALA A 83 -4.81 12.09 -4.04
C ALA A 83 -6.31 11.91 -3.70
N ALA A 84 -6.81 10.68 -3.74
CA ALA A 84 -8.20 10.37 -3.40
C ALA A 84 -8.51 10.69 -1.94
N LYS A 85 -7.62 10.33 -1.01
CA LYS A 85 -7.74 10.70 0.40
C LYS A 85 -7.77 12.22 0.58
N ALA A 86 -6.83 12.94 -0.03
CA ALA A 86 -6.75 14.40 0.09
C ALA A 86 -8.01 15.09 -0.46
N ALA A 87 -8.56 14.59 -1.58
CA ALA A 87 -9.80 15.10 -2.13
C ALA A 87 -11.00 14.89 -1.18
N LEU A 88 -11.10 13.71 -0.56
CA LEU A 88 -12.16 13.41 0.43
C LEU A 88 -12.01 14.23 1.72
N ASP A 89 -10.77 14.46 2.17
CA ASP A 89 -10.45 15.24 3.36
C ASP A 89 -10.76 16.74 3.17
N ALA A 90 -10.57 17.26 1.95
CA ALA A 90 -10.86 18.65 1.61
C ALA A 90 -12.36 18.93 1.40
N ALA A 91 -13.17 17.90 1.14
CA ALA A 91 -14.59 18.05 0.86
C ALA A 91 -15.44 18.24 2.14
N PRO A 92 -16.60 18.93 2.04
CA PRO A 92 -17.58 18.96 3.13
C PRO A 92 -17.98 17.55 3.59
N LYS A 93 -18.26 17.40 4.89
CA LYS A 93 -18.54 16.08 5.49
C LYS A 93 -19.82 15.42 4.95
N ASP A 94 -20.74 16.21 4.44
CA ASP A 94 -22.02 15.79 3.85
C ASP A 94 -22.00 15.76 2.29
N ASP A 95 -20.83 15.94 1.66
CA ASP A 95 -20.70 15.94 0.21
C ASP A 95 -20.81 14.51 -0.37
N LYS A 96 -22.01 14.19 -0.85
CA LYS A 96 -22.33 12.92 -1.54
C LYS A 96 -21.43 12.66 -2.75
N ARG A 97 -21.04 13.69 -3.50
CA ARG A 97 -20.24 13.52 -4.71
C ARG A 97 -18.80 13.17 -4.36
N ALA A 98 -18.25 13.81 -3.33
CA ALA A 98 -16.91 13.49 -2.84
C ALA A 98 -16.82 12.05 -2.33
N VAL A 99 -17.82 11.58 -1.57
CA VAL A 99 -17.88 10.18 -1.09
C VAL A 99 -18.00 9.19 -2.26
N ALA A 100 -18.84 9.48 -3.26
CA ALA A 100 -18.97 8.63 -4.44
C ALA A 100 -17.67 8.58 -5.27
N ALA A 101 -16.97 9.71 -5.40
CA ALA A 101 -15.68 9.78 -6.09
C ALA A 101 -14.59 9.00 -5.33
N ALA A 102 -14.55 9.12 -4.00
CA ALA A 102 -13.67 8.33 -3.14
C ALA A 102 -13.89 6.82 -3.31
N ALA A 103 -15.14 6.37 -3.31
CA ALA A 103 -15.49 4.96 -3.53
C ALA A 103 -15.14 4.48 -4.95
N ALA A 104 -15.28 5.34 -5.97
CA ALA A 104 -14.85 5.03 -7.32
C ALA A 104 -13.32 4.88 -7.42
N ALA A 105 -12.57 5.83 -6.85
CA ALA A 105 -11.11 5.77 -6.80
C ALA A 105 -10.63 4.52 -6.04
N PHE A 106 -11.23 4.19 -4.90
CA PHE A 106 -10.87 2.99 -4.15
C PHE A 106 -11.07 1.70 -4.94
N ARG A 107 -12.16 1.60 -5.73
CA ARG A 107 -12.37 0.46 -6.64
C ARG A 107 -11.34 0.41 -7.76
N GLN A 108 -10.96 1.56 -8.31
CA GLN A 108 -9.92 1.64 -9.34
C GLN A 108 -8.57 1.19 -8.77
N ILE A 109 -8.17 1.70 -7.61
CA ILE A 109 -6.99 1.27 -6.86
C ILE A 109 -6.99 -0.25 -6.66
N GLY A 110 -8.13 -0.83 -6.26
CA GLY A 110 -8.26 -2.28 -6.13
C GLY A 110 -8.07 -3.04 -7.46
N SER A 111 -8.56 -2.49 -8.57
CA SER A 111 -8.31 -3.05 -9.91
C SER A 111 -6.83 -2.97 -10.27
N ASP A 112 -6.21 -1.80 -10.08
CA ASP A 112 -4.81 -1.57 -10.41
C ASP A 112 -3.86 -2.47 -9.62
N ILE A 113 -4.17 -2.76 -8.35
CA ILE A 113 -3.44 -3.74 -7.54
C ILE A 113 -3.60 -5.15 -8.13
N ASN A 114 -4.80 -5.54 -8.55
CA ASN A 114 -5.06 -6.87 -9.09
C ASN A 114 -4.46 -7.09 -10.49
N ASP A 115 -4.42 -6.06 -11.31
CA ASP A 115 -3.88 -6.10 -12.67
C ASP A 115 -2.34 -5.97 -12.71
N MET A 116 -1.74 -5.54 -11.60
CA MET A 116 -0.30 -5.40 -11.46
C MET A 116 0.39 -6.77 -11.39
N PRO A 117 1.45 -7.00 -12.19
CA PRO A 117 2.32 -8.15 -11.99
C PRO A 117 2.91 -8.12 -10.57
N ASP A 118 2.90 -9.24 -9.86
CA ASP A 118 3.38 -9.32 -8.48
C ASP A 118 4.80 -8.71 -8.34
N PRO A 119 4.93 -7.52 -7.70
CA PRO A 119 6.21 -6.84 -7.60
C PRO A 119 7.15 -7.55 -6.61
N PHE A 120 6.64 -8.49 -5.81
CA PHE A 120 7.40 -9.23 -4.80
C PHE A 120 7.91 -10.58 -5.30
N GLN A 121 7.54 -11.02 -6.50
CA GLN A 121 7.90 -12.32 -7.07
C GLN A 121 9.42 -12.63 -7.01
N GLN A 122 10.27 -11.63 -7.17
CA GLN A 122 11.73 -11.82 -7.07
C GLN A 122 12.20 -12.20 -5.65
N LEU A 123 11.53 -11.70 -4.60
CA LEU A 123 11.83 -12.08 -3.21
C LEU A 123 11.53 -13.56 -2.97
N GLU A 124 10.52 -14.09 -3.67
CA GLU A 124 10.07 -15.48 -3.56
C GLU A 124 10.82 -16.46 -4.46
N THR A 125 11.53 -15.99 -5.47
CA THR A 125 12.17 -16.87 -6.46
C THR A 125 13.69 -16.78 -6.44
N ASN A 126 14.26 -15.66 -5.99
CA ASN A 126 15.70 -15.47 -5.93
C ASN A 126 16.30 -16.03 -4.62
N ALA A 127 17.17 -17.04 -4.74
CA ALA A 127 17.80 -17.70 -3.59
C ALA A 127 18.66 -16.76 -2.73
N SER A 128 19.34 -15.78 -3.35
CA SER A 128 20.14 -14.78 -2.64
C SER A 128 19.24 -13.87 -1.80
N LEU A 129 18.13 -13.39 -2.37
CA LEU A 129 17.17 -12.53 -1.66
C LEU A 129 16.51 -13.29 -0.51
N LYS A 130 16.14 -14.56 -0.71
CA LYS A 130 15.64 -15.43 0.37
C LYS A 130 16.62 -15.58 1.52
N ALA A 131 17.89 -15.85 1.22
CA ALA A 131 18.92 -16.01 2.24
C ALA A 131 19.15 -14.71 3.05
N LEU A 132 19.09 -13.56 2.38
CA LEU A 132 19.19 -12.26 3.04
C LEU A 132 17.93 -11.93 3.86
N ALA A 133 16.73 -12.32 3.39
CA ALA A 133 15.48 -12.14 4.11
C ALA A 133 15.39 -13.01 5.37
N ALA A 134 15.87 -14.27 5.32
CA ALA A 134 15.88 -15.18 6.47
C ALA A 134 16.69 -14.65 7.66
N GLN A 135 17.71 -13.83 7.39
CA GLN A 135 18.57 -13.20 8.40
C GLN A 135 17.99 -11.88 8.93
N ALA A 136 16.93 -11.35 8.34
CA ALA A 136 16.37 -10.04 8.66
C ALA A 136 15.14 -10.16 9.58
N PRO A 137 15.20 -9.66 10.84
CA PRO A 137 14.10 -9.75 11.79
C PRO A 137 12.76 -9.20 11.27
N ASN A 138 12.75 -8.07 10.57
CA ASN A 138 11.52 -7.48 10.06
C ASN A 138 10.86 -8.32 8.96
N CYS A 139 11.62 -9.12 8.22
CA CYS A 139 11.03 -10.02 7.20
C CYS A 139 10.20 -11.14 7.84
N LYS A 140 10.45 -11.48 9.11
CA LYS A 140 9.66 -12.49 9.85
C LYS A 140 8.31 -11.96 10.35
N LYS A 141 8.06 -10.65 10.21
CA LYS A 141 6.81 -10.00 10.60
C LYS A 141 5.84 -9.85 9.44
N LEU A 142 6.31 -10.06 8.21
CA LEU A 142 5.46 -10.02 7.04
C LEU A 142 4.60 -11.29 6.99
N PRO A 143 3.36 -11.21 6.49
CA PRO A 143 2.52 -12.37 6.28
C PRO A 143 3.21 -13.34 5.32
N SER A 144 3.05 -14.63 5.60
CA SER A 144 3.64 -15.76 4.88
C SER A 144 2.80 -16.24 3.71
#